data_AF-A0A165G1C0-F1
#
_entry.id   AF-A0A165G1C0-F1
#
_cell.length_a   1.000
_cell.length_b   1.000
_cell.length_c   1.000
_cell.angle_alpha   90.00
_cell.angle_beta   90.00
_cell.angle_gamma   90.00
#
_symmetry.space_group_name_H-M   'P 1'
#
loop_
_entity.id
_entity.type
_entity.pdbx_description
1 polymer ?
#
loop_
_entity_poly.entity_id
_entity_poly.type
_entity_poly.pdbx_seq_one_letter_code
_entity_poly.pdbx_strand_id
1 'polypeptide(L)'
;LAKLWSLPQYLIIDEISMCSKDFFAKLSRTISIARLANDSEALASKTTSALYCPVQVTTDSEDEKAGRRIYEQFSTVVILKEQCRVQDQEWLSFLHRTRYGVCTAEDLRMLRSLLITSPSAPYTNYQMSPWNDAVLITSRHIVRNNWNNAAISRLCHSKKQTLLISRAFDTIGKRQVTSEERYRILTRNKTRGKGRNEQSGLPQDVPLVIGMEVMVTLNVQTDLDVANGARGQLVGIGLDENEPAVPQHTKQVILKRPPTYVLVKLYRTKAKP
;
A
#
# COMPACT_ATOMS: atom_id res chain seq x y z
N LEU A 1 -24.30 8.01 -2.56
CA LEU A 1 -24.21 6.53 -2.48
C LEU A 1 -25.30 5.84 -3.29
N ALA A 2 -26.59 6.05 -3.02
CA ALA A 2 -27.68 5.45 -3.82
C ALA A 2 -27.56 5.74 -5.34
N LYS A 3 -27.37 7.02 -5.73
CA LYS A 3 -27.11 7.39 -7.14
C LYS A 3 -25.84 6.77 -7.75
N LEU A 4 -24.84 6.44 -6.93
CA LEU A 4 -23.59 5.83 -7.40
C LEU A 4 -23.81 4.34 -7.72
N TRP A 5 -24.63 3.65 -6.93
CA TRP A 5 -24.90 2.22 -7.07
C TRP A 5 -26.14 1.91 -7.93
N SER A 6 -26.93 2.92 -8.30
CA SER A 6 -28.13 2.73 -9.13
C SER A 6 -27.81 2.40 -10.58
N LEU A 7 -26.67 2.89 -11.10
CA LEU A 7 -26.29 2.75 -12.51
C LEU A 7 -25.40 1.54 -12.83
N PRO A 8 -24.38 1.19 -12.02
CA PRO A 8 -23.49 0.08 -12.34
C PRO A 8 -24.24 -1.26 -12.41
N GLN A 9 -24.05 -1.99 -13.50
CA GLN A 9 -24.59 -3.34 -13.69
C GLN A 9 -23.62 -4.42 -13.20
N TYR A 10 -22.32 -4.11 -13.20
CA TYR A 10 -21.25 -5.04 -12.84
C TYR A 10 -20.37 -4.41 -11.77
N LEU A 11 -19.93 -5.25 -10.83
CA LEU A 11 -18.91 -4.92 -9.84
C LEU A 11 -17.76 -5.91 -10.01
N ILE A 12 -16.57 -5.38 -10.28
CA ILE A 12 -15.35 -6.17 -10.39
C ILE A 12 -14.54 -5.95 -9.11
N ILE A 13 -14.17 -7.04 -8.45
CA ILE A 13 -13.34 -7.03 -7.26
C ILE A 13 -12.07 -7.82 -7.57
N ASP A 14 -10.96 -7.10 -7.71
CA ASP A 14 -9.65 -7.71 -7.85
C ASP A 14 -9.10 -8.12 -6.47
N GLU A 15 -8.20 -9.10 -6.44
CA GLU A 15 -7.58 -9.63 -5.21
C GLU A 15 -8.59 -10.02 -4.11
N ILE A 16 -9.69 -10.66 -4.51
CA ILE A 16 -10.78 -11.12 -3.63
C ILE A 16 -10.30 -11.97 -2.43
N SER A 17 -9.12 -12.60 -2.52
CA SER A 17 -8.50 -13.34 -1.43
C SER A 17 -8.22 -12.48 -0.19
N MET A 18 -8.00 -11.18 -0.37
CA MET A 18 -7.81 -10.22 0.72
C MET A 18 -9.12 -9.68 1.28
N CYS A 19 -10.25 -9.94 0.61
CA CYS A 19 -11.56 -9.59 1.13
C CYS A 19 -11.95 -10.56 2.24
N SER A 20 -12.54 -9.98 3.28
CA SER A 20 -13.01 -10.76 4.40
C SER A 20 -14.50 -11.05 4.32
N LYS A 21 -14.95 -12.08 5.05
CA LYS A 21 -16.35 -12.50 5.07
C LYS A 21 -17.30 -11.35 5.45
N ASP A 22 -17.04 -10.71 6.58
CA ASP A 22 -17.81 -9.55 7.07
C ASP A 22 -17.83 -8.37 6.10
N PHE A 23 -16.68 -8.05 5.48
CA PHE A 23 -16.64 -6.99 4.48
C PHE A 23 -17.54 -7.31 3.28
N PHE A 24 -17.50 -8.56 2.81
CA PHE A 24 -18.31 -8.99 1.68
C PHE A 24 -19.82 -8.97 1.98
N ALA A 25 -20.22 -9.38 3.20
CA ALA A 25 -21.60 -9.27 3.67
C ALA A 25 -22.08 -7.81 3.70
N LYS A 26 -21.26 -6.92 4.26
CA LYS A 26 -21.54 -5.49 4.32
C LYS A 26 -21.64 -4.85 2.95
N LEU A 27 -20.75 -5.23 2.03
CA LEU A 27 -20.77 -4.76 0.66
C LEU A 27 -22.08 -5.16 -0.01
N SER A 28 -22.47 -6.44 0.08
CA SER A 28 -23.74 -6.91 -0.46
C SER A 28 -24.93 -6.18 0.14
N ARG A 29 -25.01 -6.06 1.48
CA ARG A 29 -26.09 -5.34 2.16
C ARG A 29 -26.17 -3.88 1.72
N THR A 30 -25.03 -3.20 1.63
CA THR A 30 -24.96 -1.79 1.22
C THR A 30 -25.41 -1.61 -0.22
N ILE A 31 -25.00 -2.49 -1.14
CA ILE A 31 -25.45 -2.45 -2.53
C ILE A 31 -26.95 -2.73 -2.61
N SER A 32 -27.44 -3.74 -1.90
CA SER A 32 -28.87 -4.03 -1.83
C SER A 32 -29.65 -2.81 -1.33
N ILE A 33 -29.29 -2.21 -0.21
CA ILE A 33 -29.94 -0.99 0.30
C ILE A 33 -29.86 0.16 -0.72
N ALA A 34 -28.68 0.38 -1.31
CA ALA A 34 -28.47 1.48 -2.25
C ALA A 34 -29.24 1.30 -3.57
N ARG A 35 -29.47 0.06 -4.02
CA ARG A 35 -30.31 -0.28 -5.18
C ARG A 35 -31.79 -0.37 -4.82
N LEU A 36 -32.11 -0.76 -3.60
CA LEU A 36 -33.47 -1.00 -3.14
C LEU A 36 -34.15 0.22 -2.54
N ALA A 37 -33.41 1.25 -2.10
CA ALA A 37 -33.88 2.48 -1.45
C ALA A 37 -35.41 2.72 -1.48
N ASN A 38 -36.13 1.87 -0.74
CA ASN A 38 -36.88 2.13 0.46
C ASN A 38 -36.38 1.12 1.52
N ASP A 39 -36.17 1.64 2.73
CA ASP A 39 -35.94 0.97 4.01
C ASP A 39 -34.54 0.47 4.42
N SER A 40 -33.92 1.39 5.17
CA SER A 40 -33.29 1.25 6.50
C SER A 40 -31.92 0.58 6.73
N GLU A 41 -31.28 1.15 7.75
CA GLU A 41 -29.85 1.22 8.08
C GLU A 41 -29.21 -0.07 8.61
N ALA A 42 -27.87 -0.12 8.56
CA ALA A 42 -27.08 -0.95 9.48
C ALA A 42 -25.68 -0.38 9.78
N LEU A 43 -25.23 -0.62 11.02
CA LEU A 43 -23.95 -0.27 11.62
C LEU A 43 -23.17 -1.53 12.08
N ALA A 44 -21.89 -1.34 12.41
CA ALA A 44 -20.99 -2.18 13.25
C ALA A 44 -19.94 -3.08 12.55
N SER A 45 -18.97 -3.56 13.35
CA SER A 45 -17.53 -3.66 13.02
C SER A 45 -16.82 -4.97 13.42
N LYS A 46 -15.75 -5.28 12.65
CA LYS A 46 -14.40 -5.79 13.01
C LYS A 46 -14.11 -7.27 13.29
N THR A 47 -12.92 -7.61 12.78
CA THR A 47 -12.10 -8.84 12.82
C THR A 47 -12.71 -10.03 12.10
N THR A 48 -12.06 -10.41 11.00
CA THR A 48 -12.73 -11.10 9.92
C THR A 48 -11.82 -12.16 9.33
N SER A 49 -12.26 -13.41 9.32
CA SER A 49 -11.57 -14.47 8.60
C SER A 49 -11.66 -14.26 7.07
N ALA A 50 -10.68 -14.76 6.32
CA ALA A 50 -10.63 -14.61 4.86
C ALA A 50 -11.83 -15.30 4.20
N LEU A 51 -12.36 -14.73 3.11
CA LEU A 51 -13.59 -15.18 2.46
C LEU A 51 -13.56 -16.66 2.02
N TYR A 52 -12.41 -17.12 1.54
CA TYR A 52 -12.21 -18.48 1.04
C TYR A 52 -12.03 -19.54 2.14
N CYS A 53 -11.87 -19.14 3.41
CA CYS A 53 -11.85 -20.09 4.52
C CYS A 53 -13.27 -20.59 4.85
N PRO A 54 -13.48 -21.88 5.17
CA PRO A 54 -14.76 -22.41 5.61
C PRO A 54 -15.36 -21.63 6.80
N VAL A 55 -16.68 -21.74 6.98
CA VAL A 55 -17.35 -21.18 8.16
C VAL A 55 -16.86 -21.88 9.42
N GLN A 56 -16.49 -21.11 10.43
CA GLN A 56 -16.25 -21.63 11.77
C GLN A 56 -17.49 -21.37 12.64
N VAL A 57 -18.27 -22.43 12.90
CA VAL A 57 -19.60 -22.32 13.52
C VAL A 57 -19.60 -21.62 14.89
N THR A 58 -18.53 -21.82 15.67
CA THR A 58 -18.40 -21.32 17.05
C THR A 58 -17.82 -19.92 17.17
N THR A 59 -17.12 -19.43 16.14
CA THR A 59 -16.33 -18.19 16.21
C THR A 59 -16.74 -17.15 15.18
N ASP A 60 -17.27 -17.57 14.02
CA ASP A 60 -17.73 -16.64 13.00
C ASP A 60 -19.04 -15.96 13.45
N SER A 61 -19.07 -14.64 13.29
CA SER A 61 -20.30 -13.85 13.45
C SER A 61 -21.34 -14.17 12.37
N GLU A 62 -22.60 -13.78 12.61
CA GLU A 62 -23.67 -13.95 11.60
C GLU A 62 -23.37 -13.22 10.28
N ASP A 63 -22.72 -12.06 10.35
CA ASP A 63 -22.26 -11.32 9.16
C ASP A 63 -21.16 -12.09 8.42
N GLU A 64 -20.22 -12.73 9.12
CA GLU A 64 -19.21 -13.59 8.47
C GLU A 64 -19.84 -14.84 7.83
N LYS A 65 -20.80 -15.48 8.49
CA LYS A 65 -21.57 -16.59 7.91
C LYS A 65 -22.35 -16.16 6.68
N ALA A 66 -22.97 -14.98 6.71
CA ALA A 66 -23.67 -14.42 5.57
C ALA A 66 -22.72 -14.13 4.40
N GLY A 67 -21.57 -13.49 4.67
CA GLY A 67 -20.56 -13.19 3.65
C GLY A 67 -20.05 -14.44 2.95
N ARG A 68 -19.78 -15.51 3.72
CA ARG A 68 -19.39 -16.80 3.15
C ARG A 68 -20.49 -17.44 2.31
N ARG A 69 -21.75 -17.43 2.78
CA ARG A 69 -22.90 -17.95 2.00
C ARG A 69 -23.04 -17.24 0.65
N ILE A 70 -22.87 -15.92 0.61
CA ILE A 70 -22.93 -15.15 -0.66
C ILE A 70 -21.78 -15.58 -1.58
N TYR A 71 -20.57 -15.73 -1.05
CA TYR A 71 -19.42 -16.19 -1.84
C TYR A 71 -19.64 -17.58 -2.45
N GLU A 72 -20.32 -18.48 -1.74
CA GLU A 72 -20.63 -19.83 -2.23
C GLU A 72 -21.76 -19.86 -3.29
N GLN A 73 -22.51 -18.77 -3.48
CA GLN A 73 -23.51 -18.67 -4.55
C GLN A 73 -22.89 -18.53 -5.95
N PHE A 74 -21.61 -18.14 -6.04
CA PHE A 74 -20.90 -18.07 -7.31
C PHE A 74 -20.54 -19.49 -7.79
N SER A 75 -21.35 -20.02 -8.71
CA SER A 75 -21.17 -21.37 -9.27
C SER A 75 -20.21 -21.44 -10.46
N THR A 76 -19.99 -20.31 -11.14
CA THR A 76 -19.13 -20.24 -12.31
C THR A 76 -17.71 -19.86 -11.89
N VAL A 77 -16.78 -20.80 -12.03
CA VAL A 77 -15.36 -20.58 -11.76
C VAL A 77 -14.58 -20.77 -13.05
N VAL A 78 -13.92 -19.70 -13.51
CA VAL A 78 -13.02 -19.74 -14.65
C VAL A 78 -11.58 -19.75 -14.13
N ILE A 79 -10.84 -20.82 -14.41
CA ILE A 79 -9.43 -20.95 -14.04
C ILE A 79 -8.57 -20.65 -15.26
N LEU A 80 -7.82 -19.55 -15.23
CA LEU A 80 -6.79 -19.26 -16.21
C LEU A 80 -5.58 -20.16 -15.95
N LYS A 81 -5.15 -20.92 -16.96
CA LYS A 81 -4.04 -21.89 -16.84
C LYS A 81 -2.72 -21.35 -17.36
N GLU A 82 -2.75 -20.37 -18.25
CA GLU A 82 -1.55 -19.79 -18.86
C GLU A 82 -0.95 -18.71 -17.96
N GLN A 83 0.36 -18.78 -17.74
CA GLN A 83 1.12 -17.76 -17.03
C GLN A 83 1.91 -16.91 -18.03
N CYS A 84 1.54 -15.64 -18.19
CA CYS A 84 2.19 -14.74 -19.15
C CYS A 84 3.36 -13.92 -18.53
N ARG A 85 3.57 -13.97 -17.21
CA ARG A 85 4.56 -13.11 -16.53
C ARG A 85 6.00 -13.63 -16.61
N VAL A 86 6.19 -14.94 -16.56
CA VAL A 86 7.50 -15.59 -16.55
C VAL A 86 7.56 -16.51 -17.76
N GLN A 87 8.64 -16.43 -18.53
CA GLN A 87 8.85 -17.28 -19.71
C GLN A 87 9.76 -18.49 -19.42
N ASP A 88 10.59 -18.38 -18.37
CA ASP A 88 11.49 -19.44 -17.92
C ASP A 88 10.71 -20.64 -17.38
N GLN A 89 10.87 -21.81 -18.03
CA GLN A 89 10.11 -23.03 -17.71
C GLN A 89 10.53 -23.66 -16.39
N GLU A 90 11.80 -23.56 -16.01
CA GLU A 90 12.31 -24.09 -14.75
C GLU A 90 11.72 -23.29 -13.58
N TRP A 91 11.75 -21.96 -13.68
CA TRP A 91 11.16 -21.05 -12.71
C TRP A 91 9.63 -21.20 -12.63
N LEU A 92 8.95 -21.32 -13.77
CA LEU A 92 7.50 -21.58 -13.79
C LEU A 92 7.14 -22.87 -13.08
N SER A 93 7.88 -23.95 -13.34
CA SER A 93 7.67 -25.25 -12.71
C SER A 93 7.87 -25.18 -11.19
N PHE A 94 8.91 -24.47 -10.76
CA PHE A 94 9.16 -24.17 -9.34
C PHE A 94 8.00 -23.39 -8.71
N LEU A 95 7.58 -22.26 -9.30
CA LEU A 95 6.47 -21.44 -8.78
C LEU A 95 5.16 -22.22 -8.67
N HIS A 96 4.87 -23.08 -9.66
CA HIS A 96 3.70 -23.95 -9.63
C HIS A 96 3.75 -24.91 -8.45
N ARG A 97 4.89 -25.59 -8.23
CA ARG A 97 5.10 -26.48 -7.08
C ARG A 97 4.97 -25.76 -5.74
N THR A 98 5.62 -24.60 -5.60
CA THR A 98 5.58 -23.80 -4.36
C THR A 98 4.16 -23.34 -4.02
N ARG A 99 3.34 -23.01 -5.03
CA ARG A 99 1.93 -22.63 -4.82
C ARG A 99 1.13 -23.71 -4.08
N TYR A 100 1.46 -24.98 -4.28
CA TYR A 100 0.83 -26.12 -3.62
C TYR A 100 1.64 -26.67 -2.43
N GLY A 101 2.74 -26.00 -2.06
CA GLY A 101 3.62 -26.44 -0.98
C GLY A 101 4.46 -27.68 -1.28
N VAL A 102 4.63 -28.05 -2.56
CA VAL A 102 5.32 -29.28 -2.99
C VAL A 102 6.74 -28.96 -3.51
N CYS A 103 7.57 -28.34 -2.68
CA CYS A 103 8.94 -28.00 -3.07
C CYS A 103 9.86 -29.23 -3.06
N THR A 104 10.70 -29.36 -4.07
CA THR A 104 11.71 -30.43 -4.21
C THR A 104 13.09 -29.99 -3.71
N ALA A 105 14.02 -30.95 -3.56
CA ALA A 105 15.41 -30.64 -3.26
C ALA A 105 16.09 -29.83 -4.38
N GLU A 106 15.66 -30.02 -5.64
CA GLU A 106 16.13 -29.25 -6.79
C GLU A 106 15.71 -27.79 -6.70
N ASP A 107 14.43 -27.55 -6.35
CA ASP A 107 13.89 -26.21 -6.13
C ASP A 107 14.68 -25.43 -5.08
N LEU A 108 15.02 -26.10 -3.98
CA LEU A 108 15.82 -25.49 -2.91
C LEU A 108 17.24 -25.19 -3.38
N ARG A 109 17.83 -26.01 -4.25
CA ARG A 109 19.18 -25.79 -4.80
C ARG A 109 19.19 -24.58 -5.74
N MET A 110 18.21 -24.50 -6.63
CA MET A 110 17.97 -23.36 -7.52
C MET A 110 17.77 -22.06 -6.73
N LEU A 111 16.95 -22.07 -5.68
CA LEU A 111 16.77 -20.88 -4.83
C LEU A 111 18.06 -20.49 -4.10
N ARG A 112 18.83 -21.48 -3.62
CA ARG A 112 20.09 -21.22 -2.93
C ARG A 112 21.16 -20.66 -3.86
N SER A 113 21.15 -21.00 -5.15
CA SER A 113 22.07 -20.39 -6.11
C SER A 113 21.77 -18.92 -6.38
N LEU A 114 20.56 -18.44 -6.08
CA LEU A 114 20.21 -17.01 -6.16
C LEU A 114 20.66 -16.20 -4.93
N LEU A 115 21.13 -16.85 -3.87
CA LEU A 115 21.68 -16.14 -2.73
C LEU A 115 22.94 -15.40 -3.15
N ILE A 116 23.02 -14.12 -2.78
CA ILE A 116 24.19 -13.27 -3.05
C ILE A 116 25.48 -13.87 -2.45
N THR A 117 25.36 -14.65 -1.38
CA THR A 117 26.46 -15.34 -0.71
C THR A 117 26.81 -16.69 -1.33
N SER A 118 26.11 -17.13 -2.37
CA SER A 118 26.39 -18.43 -3.01
C SER A 118 27.73 -18.36 -3.75
N PRO A 119 28.62 -19.36 -3.60
CA PRO A 119 29.86 -19.45 -4.39
C PRO A 119 29.61 -19.53 -5.90
N SER A 120 28.43 -20.01 -6.29
CA SER A 120 27.98 -20.12 -7.69
C SER A 120 27.20 -18.89 -8.18
N ALA A 121 27.04 -17.85 -7.35
CA ALA A 121 26.32 -16.65 -7.77
C ALA A 121 27.12 -15.95 -8.89
N PRO A 122 26.47 -15.57 -10.01
CA PRO A 122 27.15 -14.82 -11.05
C PRO A 122 27.62 -13.47 -10.51
N TYR A 123 28.80 -13.03 -10.97
CA TYR A 123 29.27 -11.69 -10.64
C TYR A 123 28.20 -10.67 -11.03
N THR A 124 27.71 -9.93 -10.03
CA THR A 124 26.61 -8.99 -10.18
C THR A 124 27.04 -7.62 -9.71
N ASN A 125 27.08 -6.64 -10.63
CA ASN A 125 27.36 -5.26 -10.27
C ASN A 125 26.08 -4.55 -9.81
N TYR A 126 25.89 -4.45 -8.49
CA TYR A 126 24.72 -3.80 -7.87
C TYR A 126 24.66 -2.26 -8.06
N GLN A 127 25.69 -1.66 -8.66
CA GLN A 127 25.71 -0.23 -9.00
C GLN A 127 25.15 0.07 -10.39
N MET A 128 24.89 -0.96 -11.21
CA MET A 128 24.38 -0.82 -12.56
C MET A 128 22.94 -1.34 -12.67
N SER A 129 22.23 -0.88 -13.71
CA SER A 129 20.90 -1.40 -14.05
C SER A 129 21.00 -2.90 -14.42
N PRO A 130 20.02 -3.74 -14.06
CA PRO A 130 18.75 -3.44 -13.38
C PRO A 130 18.83 -3.51 -11.84
N TRP A 131 20.02 -3.56 -11.26
CA TRP A 131 20.20 -3.78 -9.83
C TRP A 131 20.27 -2.50 -9.00
N ASN A 132 20.72 -1.40 -9.60
CA ASN A 132 20.84 -0.12 -8.91
C ASN A 132 19.50 0.51 -8.52
N ASP A 133 18.42 0.12 -9.21
CA ASP A 133 17.03 0.51 -9.02
C ASP A 133 16.12 -0.66 -8.60
N ALA A 134 16.70 -1.81 -8.23
CA ALA A 134 15.93 -2.98 -7.81
C ALA A 134 15.04 -2.73 -6.58
N VAL A 135 13.83 -3.27 -6.60
CA VAL A 135 12.85 -3.16 -5.51
C VAL A 135 13.12 -4.22 -4.45
N LEU A 136 13.24 -3.79 -3.18
CA LEU A 136 13.27 -4.71 -2.05
C LEU A 136 11.84 -5.14 -1.66
N ILE A 137 11.63 -6.46 -1.62
CA ILE A 137 10.43 -7.06 -1.04
C ILE A 137 10.79 -7.66 0.33
N THR A 138 10.06 -7.28 1.38
CA THR A 138 10.30 -7.77 2.74
C THR A 138 9.00 -7.87 3.53
N SER A 139 8.90 -8.87 4.40
CA SER A 139 7.76 -9.07 5.29
C SER A 139 7.75 -8.12 6.49
N ARG A 140 8.87 -7.44 6.79
CA ARG A 140 9.02 -6.58 7.98
C ARG A 140 9.03 -5.11 7.61
N HIS A 141 8.08 -4.35 8.17
CA HIS A 141 8.01 -2.89 7.99
C HIS A 141 9.31 -2.16 8.38
N ILE A 142 9.96 -2.59 9.46
CA ILE A 142 11.21 -1.97 9.94
C ILE A 142 12.32 -2.08 8.89
N VAL A 143 12.47 -3.27 8.28
CA VAL A 143 13.48 -3.52 7.24
C VAL A 143 13.21 -2.64 6.02
N ARG A 144 11.95 -2.57 5.58
CA ARG A 144 11.53 -1.69 4.47
C ARG A 144 11.87 -0.22 4.76
N ASN A 145 11.56 0.26 5.96
CA ASN A 145 11.82 1.65 6.33
C ASN A 145 13.32 1.96 6.35
N ASN A 146 14.14 1.07 6.90
CA ASN A 146 15.60 1.22 6.91
C ASN A 146 16.18 1.21 5.48
N TRP A 147 15.68 0.32 4.62
CA TRP A 147 16.08 0.27 3.21
C TRP A 147 15.74 1.56 2.47
N ASN A 148 14.51 2.07 2.64
CA ASN A 148 14.10 3.34 2.02
C ASN A 148 14.95 4.52 2.52
N ASN A 149 15.25 4.58 3.83
CA ASN A 149 16.12 5.61 4.40
C ASN A 149 17.55 5.55 3.84
N ALA A 150 18.11 4.34 3.68
CA ALA A 150 19.41 4.15 3.04
C ALA A 150 19.38 4.58 1.56
N ALA A 151 18.32 4.24 0.82
CA ALA A 151 18.15 4.63 -0.58
C ALA A 151 18.07 6.16 -0.74
N ILE A 152 17.31 6.84 0.13
CA ILE A 152 17.23 8.31 0.19
C ILE A 152 18.60 8.92 0.50
N SER A 153 19.33 8.37 1.48
CA SER A 153 20.67 8.87 1.83
C SER A 153 21.65 8.75 0.68
N ARG A 154 21.63 7.62 -0.04
CA ARG A 154 22.41 7.39 -1.27
C ARG A 154 22.04 8.39 -2.38
N LEU A 155 20.75 8.67 -2.54
CA LEU A 155 20.26 9.64 -3.52
C LEU A 155 20.76 11.06 -3.19
N CYS A 156 20.64 11.50 -1.94
CA CYS A 156 21.12 12.80 -1.49
C CYS A 156 22.63 12.96 -1.76
N HIS A 157 23.40 11.92 -1.44
CA HIS A 157 24.85 11.93 -1.63
C HIS A 157 25.23 11.98 -3.12
N SER A 158 24.64 11.12 -3.95
CA SER A 158 24.95 11.04 -5.38
C SER A 158 24.56 12.30 -6.15
N LYS A 159 23.41 12.91 -5.84
CA LYS A 159 22.93 14.14 -6.49
C LYS A 159 23.38 15.43 -5.80
N LYS A 160 24.14 15.34 -4.71
CA LYS A 160 24.54 16.48 -3.85
C LYS A 160 23.34 17.36 -3.44
N GLN A 161 22.22 16.72 -3.10
CA GLN A 161 20.98 17.38 -2.72
C GLN A 161 20.78 17.38 -1.20
N THR A 162 20.16 18.43 -0.70
CA THR A 162 19.70 18.53 0.70
C THR A 162 18.45 17.69 0.91
N LEU A 163 18.44 16.86 1.95
CA LEU A 163 17.24 16.15 2.40
C LEU A 163 16.28 17.12 3.11
N LEU A 164 15.06 17.25 2.59
CA LEU A 164 14.01 17.98 3.30
C LEU A 164 13.18 16.99 4.13
N ILE A 165 12.84 17.37 5.36
CA ILE A 165 11.93 16.61 6.21
C ILE A 165 10.69 17.45 6.46
N SER A 166 9.57 17.03 5.88
CA SER A 166 8.27 17.62 6.14
C SER A 166 7.64 16.96 7.36
N ARG A 167 7.44 17.72 8.43
CA ARG A 167 6.73 17.25 9.63
C ARG A 167 5.22 17.43 9.45
N ALA A 168 4.46 16.43 9.89
CA ALA A 168 3.01 16.51 9.96
C ALA A 168 2.57 17.69 10.82
N PHE A 169 1.61 18.45 10.30
CA PHE A 169 1.01 19.59 10.98
C PHE A 169 -0.34 19.18 11.57
N ASP A 170 -0.32 18.80 12.85
CA ASP A 170 -1.51 18.32 13.55
C ASP A 170 -2.35 19.48 14.12
N THR A 171 -3.67 19.42 13.90
CA THR A 171 -4.64 20.39 14.42
C THR A 171 -5.83 19.71 15.09
N ILE A 172 -6.35 20.30 16.16
CA ILE A 172 -7.68 19.98 16.73
C ILE A 172 -8.61 21.16 16.41
N GLY A 173 -9.55 20.94 15.49
CA GLY A 173 -10.34 22.02 14.90
C GLY A 173 -9.44 22.96 14.11
N LYS A 174 -9.49 24.27 14.43
CA LYS A 174 -8.61 25.29 13.81
C LYS A 174 -7.36 25.60 14.64
N ARG A 175 -7.16 24.92 15.78
CA ARG A 175 -6.06 25.17 16.71
C ARG A 175 -4.96 24.11 16.54
N GLN A 176 -3.71 24.54 16.62
CA GLN A 176 -2.57 23.64 16.68
C GLN A 176 -2.55 22.84 18.00
N VAL A 177 -2.24 21.56 17.90
CA VAL A 177 -2.20 20.64 19.04
C VAL A 177 -1.10 21.06 20.03
N THR A 178 -1.41 21.07 21.34
CA THR A 178 -0.40 21.37 22.39
C THR A 178 0.57 20.20 22.56
N SER A 179 1.72 20.43 23.20
CA SER A 179 2.70 19.36 23.48
C SER A 179 2.10 18.20 24.28
N GLU A 180 1.22 18.49 25.24
CA GLU A 180 0.56 17.46 26.05
C GLU A 180 -0.47 16.66 25.24
N GLU A 181 -1.27 17.34 24.42
CA GLU A 181 -2.23 16.68 23.53
C GLU A 181 -1.51 15.82 22.49
N ARG A 182 -0.38 16.31 21.94
CA ARG A 182 0.46 15.56 21.01
C ARG A 182 1.03 14.32 21.69
N TYR A 183 1.53 14.43 22.92
CA TYR A 183 2.01 13.28 23.68
C TYR A 183 0.90 12.24 23.90
N ARG A 184 -0.32 12.67 24.25
CA ARG A 184 -1.49 11.79 24.40
C ARG A 184 -1.88 11.11 23.08
N ILE A 185 -1.79 11.81 21.95
CA ILE A 185 -2.05 11.23 20.63
C ILE A 185 -1.01 10.15 20.30
N LEU A 186 0.27 10.43 20.54
CA LEU A 186 1.38 9.52 20.22
C LEU A 186 1.44 8.29 21.15
N THR A 187 1.06 8.44 22.42
CA THR A 187 1.10 7.37 23.43
C THR A 187 -0.18 6.54 23.51
N ARG A 188 -1.23 6.91 22.78
CA ARG A 188 -2.47 6.14 22.75
C ARG A 188 -2.20 4.77 22.14
N ASN A 189 -2.27 3.72 22.95
CA ASN A 189 -2.11 2.35 22.51
C ASN A 189 -3.04 2.06 21.33
N LYS A 190 -2.46 1.63 20.19
CA LYS A 190 -3.15 1.24 18.95
C LYS A 190 -3.95 -0.07 19.11
N THR A 191 -4.40 -0.42 20.32
CA THR A 191 -5.05 -1.68 20.66
C THR A 191 -6.46 -1.83 20.07
N ARG A 192 -7.03 -0.82 19.42
CA ARG A 192 -8.30 -0.94 18.69
C ARG A 192 -8.24 -0.39 17.27
N GLY A 193 -7.21 -0.78 16.53
CA GLY A 193 -6.99 -0.45 15.12
C GLY A 193 -6.92 1.05 14.83
N LYS A 194 -6.56 1.37 13.59
CA LYS A 194 -6.50 2.77 13.11
C LYS A 194 -7.76 3.51 13.54
N GLY A 195 -7.58 4.59 14.30
CA GLY A 195 -8.70 5.45 14.64
C GLY A 195 -9.38 5.88 13.35
N ARG A 196 -10.73 5.98 13.36
CA ARG A 196 -11.53 6.41 12.20
C ARG A 196 -11.06 7.73 11.56
N ASN A 197 -10.22 8.50 12.26
CA ASN A 197 -9.67 9.79 11.83
C ASN A 197 -8.14 9.81 11.62
N GLU A 198 -7.42 8.67 11.68
CA GLU A 198 -6.03 8.60 11.15
C GLU A 198 -6.13 8.60 9.62
N GLN A 199 -6.30 9.79 9.06
CA GLN A 199 -6.28 9.99 7.62
C GLN A 199 -4.83 9.87 7.14
N SER A 200 -4.63 9.25 5.97
CA SER A 200 -3.40 9.34 5.16
C SER A 200 -2.30 8.29 5.38
N GLY A 201 -2.18 7.67 6.55
CA GLY A 201 -1.22 6.56 6.76
C GLY A 201 0.26 6.91 6.50
N LEU A 202 0.57 8.20 6.40
CA LEU A 202 1.93 8.73 6.28
C LEU A 202 2.58 8.81 7.67
N PRO A 203 3.92 8.70 7.75
CA PRO A 203 4.65 8.92 8.99
C PRO A 203 4.59 10.40 9.43
N GLN A 204 4.87 10.65 10.71
CA GLN A 204 4.98 12.01 11.28
C GLN A 204 6.00 12.86 10.51
N ASP A 205 7.12 12.26 10.14
CA ASP A 205 8.19 12.91 9.40
C ASP A 205 8.30 12.24 8.02
N VAL A 206 8.04 13.02 6.97
CA VAL A 206 8.10 12.58 5.58
C VAL A 206 9.38 13.13 4.94
N PRO A 207 10.34 12.26 4.58
CA PRO A 207 11.52 12.70 3.84
C PRO A 207 11.15 13.03 2.40
N LEU A 208 11.70 14.13 1.87
CA LEU A 208 11.44 14.65 0.52
C LEU A 208 12.76 15.02 -0.17
N VAL A 209 13.00 14.41 -1.33
CA VAL A 209 14.18 14.63 -2.17
C VAL A 209 13.78 14.47 -3.63
N ILE A 210 14.22 15.39 -4.49
CA ILE A 210 13.92 15.33 -5.92
C ILE A 210 14.57 14.09 -6.55
N GLY A 211 13.76 13.30 -7.24
CA GLY A 211 14.14 12.03 -7.87
C GLY A 211 13.96 10.81 -6.98
N MET A 212 13.38 10.94 -5.78
CA MET A 212 13.05 9.78 -4.96
C MET A 212 11.81 9.06 -5.49
N GLU A 213 11.82 7.74 -5.37
CA GLU A 213 10.66 6.88 -5.65
C GLU A 213 9.62 7.03 -4.54
N VAL A 214 8.38 7.26 -4.94
CA VAL A 214 7.25 7.45 -4.03
C VAL A 214 6.07 6.56 -4.41
N MET A 215 5.23 6.29 -3.43
CA MET A 215 3.96 5.60 -3.60
C MET A 215 2.86 6.44 -2.97
N VAL A 216 1.79 6.65 -3.72
CA VAL A 216 0.59 7.30 -3.22
C VAL A 216 -0.09 6.36 -2.22
N THR A 217 -0.43 6.86 -1.02
CA THR A 217 -1.03 6.05 0.06
C THR A 217 -2.55 6.22 0.16
N LEU A 218 -3.12 7.12 -0.64
CA LEU A 218 -4.53 7.49 -0.60
C LEU A 218 -5.16 7.46 -1.99
N ASN A 219 -6.47 7.24 -2.02
CA ASN A 219 -7.25 7.44 -3.22
C ASN A 219 -7.53 8.94 -3.36
N VAL A 220 -6.76 9.62 -4.22
CA VAL A 220 -6.91 11.06 -4.48
C VAL A 220 -7.88 11.27 -5.62
N GLN A 221 -7.60 10.66 -6.77
CA GLN A 221 -8.43 10.74 -7.96
C GLN A 221 -8.29 9.44 -8.78
N THR A 222 -9.16 8.49 -8.47
CA THR A 222 -9.12 7.12 -9.03
C THR A 222 -9.31 7.09 -10.54
N ASP A 223 -10.08 8.03 -11.10
CA ASP A 223 -10.37 8.08 -12.54
C ASP A 223 -9.13 8.42 -13.37
N LEU A 224 -8.14 9.07 -12.76
CA LEU A 224 -6.84 9.40 -13.38
C LEU A 224 -5.72 8.43 -12.96
N ASP A 225 -6.08 7.30 -12.32
CA ASP A 225 -5.17 6.34 -11.69
C ASP A 225 -4.28 6.94 -10.58
N VAL A 226 -4.71 8.04 -9.94
CA VAL A 226 -4.05 8.62 -8.76
C VAL A 226 -4.65 8.00 -7.49
N ALA A 227 -4.30 6.74 -7.25
CA ALA A 227 -4.87 5.92 -6.19
C ALA A 227 -3.80 5.31 -5.27
N ASN A 228 -4.24 4.74 -4.14
CA ASN A 228 -3.35 4.04 -3.23
C ASN A 228 -2.59 2.92 -3.97
N GLY A 229 -1.27 2.89 -3.85
CA GLY A 229 -0.39 1.96 -4.56
C GLY A 229 0.18 2.51 -5.87
N ALA A 230 -0.34 3.63 -6.41
CA ALA A 230 0.24 4.28 -7.57
C ALA A 230 1.67 4.73 -7.27
N ARG A 231 2.59 4.44 -8.19
CA ARG A 231 4.02 4.72 -8.05
C ARG A 231 4.44 5.84 -8.98
N GLY A 232 5.45 6.59 -8.55
CA GLY A 232 6.06 7.61 -9.37
C GLY A 232 7.34 8.14 -8.75
N GLN A 233 7.86 9.17 -9.37
CA GLN A 233 9.08 9.84 -8.95
C GLN A 233 8.77 11.27 -8.55
N LEU A 234 9.33 11.72 -7.43
CA LEU A 234 9.21 13.11 -6.99
C LEU A 234 10.04 14.00 -7.94
N VAL A 235 9.41 14.99 -8.58
CA VAL A 235 10.08 15.86 -9.57
C VAL A 235 10.15 17.33 -9.15
N GLY A 236 9.37 17.74 -8.14
CA GLY A 236 9.39 19.11 -7.65
C GLY A 236 8.77 19.24 -6.26
N ILE A 237 9.16 20.30 -5.55
CA ILE A 237 8.67 20.63 -4.20
C ILE A 237 8.43 22.14 -4.17
N GLY A 238 7.18 22.55 -3.90
CA GLY A 238 6.82 23.93 -3.63
C GLY A 238 6.76 24.16 -2.13
N LEU A 239 7.63 25.02 -1.60
CA LEU A 239 7.62 25.40 -0.19
C LEU A 239 6.63 26.54 0.07
N ASP A 240 6.17 26.64 1.31
CA ASP A 240 5.35 27.77 1.78
C ASP A 240 6.15 29.08 1.65
N GLU A 241 5.50 30.17 1.26
CA GLU A 241 6.13 31.49 1.11
C GLU A 241 6.75 32.00 2.41
N ASN A 242 6.23 31.55 3.56
CA ASN A 242 6.73 31.89 4.88
C ASN A 242 7.74 30.87 5.43
N GLU A 243 8.11 29.86 4.65
CA GLU A 243 9.17 28.92 5.02
C GLU A 243 10.53 29.62 4.92
N PRO A 244 11.39 29.53 5.95
CA PRO A 244 12.73 30.08 5.87
C PRO A 244 13.51 29.50 4.68
N ALA A 245 14.36 30.33 4.07
CA ALA A 245 15.23 29.89 2.99
C ALA A 245 16.06 28.67 3.45
N VAL A 246 16.09 27.63 2.61
CA VAL A 246 16.87 26.41 2.87
C VAL A 246 18.35 26.78 2.92
N PRO A 247 19.06 26.59 4.05
CA PRO A 247 20.44 27.01 4.16
C PRO A 247 21.34 26.23 3.20
N GLN A 248 22.23 26.95 2.51
CA GLN A 248 23.19 26.33 1.59
C GLN A 248 24.12 25.37 2.35
N HIS A 249 24.56 24.31 1.66
CA HIS A 249 25.48 23.29 2.18
C HIS A 249 25.00 22.45 3.38
N THR A 250 23.72 22.56 3.75
CA THR A 250 23.17 21.71 4.81
C THR A 250 22.77 20.35 4.23
N LYS A 251 23.17 19.26 4.88
CA LYS A 251 22.81 17.90 4.45
C LYS A 251 21.31 17.60 4.61
N GLN A 252 20.69 18.15 5.65
CA GLN A 252 19.30 17.87 6.01
C GLN A 252 18.65 19.10 6.65
N VAL A 253 17.42 19.41 6.26
CA VAL A 253 16.64 20.52 6.80
C VAL A 253 15.25 20.00 7.20
N ILE A 254 14.86 20.30 8.44
CA ILE A 254 13.51 20.05 8.93
C ILE A 254 12.67 21.29 8.64
N LEU A 255 11.65 21.13 7.81
CA LEU A 255 10.75 22.21 7.44
C LEU A 255 9.91 22.64 8.65
N LYS A 256 9.67 23.95 8.78
CA LYS A 256 8.81 24.52 9.82
C LYS A 256 7.34 24.38 9.44
N ARG A 257 7.03 24.41 8.14
CA ARG A 257 5.70 24.20 7.57
C ARG A 257 5.72 23.05 6.55
N PRO A 258 4.61 22.32 6.38
CA PRO A 258 4.48 21.38 5.27
C PRO A 258 4.67 22.11 3.92
N PRO A 259 5.22 21.46 2.90
CA PRO A 259 5.24 22.01 1.54
C PRO A 259 3.83 22.35 1.06
N THR A 260 3.69 23.45 0.32
CA THR A 260 2.44 23.82 -0.36
C THR A 260 2.03 22.76 -1.37
N TYR A 261 3.00 22.19 -2.08
CA TYR A 261 2.77 21.08 -3.00
C TYR A 261 4.03 20.23 -3.19
N VAL A 262 3.80 18.98 -3.62
CA VAL A 262 4.84 18.07 -4.11
C VAL A 262 4.41 17.58 -5.48
N LEU A 263 5.28 17.72 -6.47
CA LEU A 263 5.04 17.25 -7.82
C LEU A 263 5.59 15.84 -7.99
N VAL A 264 4.72 14.92 -8.41
CA VAL A 264 5.07 13.51 -8.64
C VAL A 264 4.77 13.15 -10.09
N LYS A 265 5.79 12.67 -10.81
CA LYS A 265 5.63 12.07 -12.12
C LYS A 265 5.23 10.61 -11.94
N LEU A 266 3.97 10.29 -12.17
CA LEU A 266 3.45 8.92 -12.06
C LEU A 266 3.94 8.05 -13.22
N TYR A 267 4.24 6.78 -12.94
CA TYR A 267 4.65 5.82 -13.98
C TYR A 267 3.52 5.35 -14.87
N ARG A 268 2.30 5.40 -14.36
CA ARG A 268 1.06 5.09 -15.08
C ARG A 268 0.01 6.11 -14.65
N THR A 269 -0.64 6.72 -15.64
CA THR A 269 -1.80 7.59 -15.44
C THR A 269 -2.65 7.59 -16.70
N LYS A 270 -3.95 7.79 -16.54
CA LYS A 270 -4.91 8.01 -17.63
C LYS A 270 -5.08 9.48 -18.01
N ALA A 271 -4.33 10.38 -17.36
CA ALA A 271 -4.31 11.78 -17.76
C ALA A 271 -3.85 11.90 -19.21
N LYS A 272 -4.60 12.65 -20.02
CA LYS A 272 -4.16 12.99 -21.38
C LYS A 272 -2.93 13.91 -21.28
N PRO A 273 -1.92 13.70 -22.13
CA PRO A 273 -0.72 14.54 -22.15
C PRO A 273 -1.04 16.00 -22.50
#